data_AF-A0A538LHX7-F1
#
_entry.id   AF-A0A538LHX7-F1
#
_cell.length_a   1.000
_cell.length_b   1.000
_cell.length_c   1.000
_cell.angle_alpha   90.00
_cell.angle_beta   90.00
_cell.angle_gamma   90.00
#
_symmetry.space_group_name_H-M   'P 1'
#
loop_
_entity.id
_entity.type
_entity.pdbx_description
1 polymer ?
#
loop_
_entity_poly.entity_id
_entity_poly.type
_entity_poly.pdbx_seq_one_letter_code
_entity_poly.pdbx_strand_id
1 'polypeptide(L)'
;MSGTTDQAAFRLATFLVTAARDLVDEPAIYGPFRMVDAVDRLMAGVFDDDFLRDLKPTLEREKQKVMSDRDAFVTWLDELAAKFASEAKRRNLAEEGR
;
A
#
# COMPACT_ATOMS: atom_id res chain seq x y z
N MET A 1 14.43 -20.80 0.81
CA MET A 1 13.59 -19.66 0.36
C MET A 1 12.52 -19.24 1.37
N SER A 2 12.06 -20.07 2.34
CA SER A 2 11.01 -19.62 3.30
C SER A 2 11.50 -18.55 4.31
N GLY A 3 12.75 -18.65 4.80
CA GLY A 3 13.24 -17.73 5.84
C GLY A 3 13.24 -16.23 5.49
N THR A 4 13.38 -15.88 4.20
CA THR A 4 13.35 -14.47 3.76
C THR A 4 11.93 -13.91 3.73
N THR A 5 10.95 -14.71 3.29
CA THR A 5 9.53 -14.36 3.31
C THR A 5 8.99 -14.26 4.74
N ASP A 6 9.36 -15.20 5.60
CA ASP A 6 8.96 -15.19 7.02
C ASP A 6 9.49 -13.94 7.74
N GLN A 7 10.74 -13.55 7.45
CA GLN A 7 11.33 -12.33 8.01
C GLN A 7 10.66 -11.05 7.46
N ALA A 8 10.27 -11.04 6.18
CA ALA A 8 9.52 -9.92 5.59
C ALA A 8 8.13 -9.78 6.20
N ALA A 9 7.42 -10.90 6.38
CA ALA A 9 6.13 -10.94 7.07
C ALA A 9 6.24 -10.46 8.52
N PHE A 10 7.25 -10.92 9.27
CA PHE A 10 7.48 -10.45 10.64
C PHE A 10 7.78 -8.96 10.72
N ARG A 11 8.58 -8.41 9.80
CA ARG A 11 8.85 -6.96 9.72
C ARG A 11 7.58 -6.15 9.42
N LEU A 12 6.75 -6.62 8.49
CA LEU A 12 5.49 -5.96 8.16
C LEU A 12 4.51 -6.02 9.34
N ALA A 13 4.37 -7.18 9.99
CA ALA A 13 3.53 -7.33 11.16
C ALA A 13 3.99 -6.42 12.32
N THR A 14 5.30 -6.35 12.56
CA THR A 14 5.88 -5.44 13.55
C THR A 14 5.53 -3.99 13.23
N PHE A 15 5.72 -3.56 11.97
CA PHE A 15 5.35 -2.22 11.52
C PHE A 15 3.87 -1.92 11.77
N LEU A 16 2.97 -2.82 11.38
CA LEU A 16 1.53 -2.63 11.53
C LEU A 16 1.10 -2.52 13.01
N VAL A 17 1.68 -3.35 13.89
CA VAL A 17 1.36 -3.32 15.32
C VAL A 17 1.86 -2.04 15.97
N THR A 18 3.09 -1.60 15.69
CA THR A 18 3.62 -0.34 16.22
C THR A 18 2.86 0.86 15.66
N ALA A 19 2.58 0.86 14.36
CA ALA A 19 1.76 1.84 13.68
C ALA A 19 0.38 1.99 14.33
N ALA A 20 -0.30 0.89 14.63
CA ALA A 20 -1.63 0.92 15.21
C ALA A 20 -1.63 1.63 16.58
N ARG A 21 -0.61 1.39 17.42
CA ARG A 21 -0.50 2.10 18.70
C ARG A 21 -0.24 3.59 18.48
N ASP A 22 0.73 3.93 17.64
CA ASP A 22 1.12 5.32 17.42
C ASP A 22 -0.02 6.16 16.83
N LEU A 23 -0.89 5.55 15.99
CA LEU A 23 -2.04 6.24 15.38
C LEU A 23 -3.06 6.78 16.39
N VAL A 24 -3.07 6.28 17.63
CA VAL A 24 -3.96 6.76 18.69
C VAL A 24 -3.63 8.21 19.07
N ASP A 25 -2.34 8.58 19.04
CA ASP A 25 -1.86 9.89 19.52
C ASP A 25 -1.49 10.83 18.36
N GLU A 26 -1.56 10.34 17.12
CA GLU A 26 -1.15 11.07 15.92
C GLU A 26 -2.32 11.73 15.17
N PRO A 27 -2.05 12.75 14.33
CA PRO A 27 -3.04 13.27 13.39
C PRO A 27 -3.66 12.16 12.54
N ALA A 28 -4.99 12.12 12.44
CA ALA A 28 -5.73 11.06 11.77
C ALA A 28 -5.29 10.78 10.32
N ILE A 29 -4.75 11.78 9.61
CA ILE A 29 -4.24 11.64 8.25
C ILE A 29 -3.04 10.68 8.12
N TYR A 30 -2.32 10.42 9.22
CA TYR A 30 -1.26 9.41 9.21
C TYR A 30 -1.79 7.98 9.15
N GLY A 31 -3.06 7.74 9.48
CA GLY A 31 -3.70 6.44 9.30
C GLY A 31 -3.65 5.97 7.84
N PRO A 32 -4.26 6.72 6.91
CA PRO A 32 -4.16 6.44 5.47
C PRO A 32 -2.71 6.34 4.97
N PHE A 33 -1.81 7.21 5.42
CA PHE A 33 -0.40 7.13 5.05
C PHE A 33 0.25 5.82 5.47
N ARG A 34 0.03 5.35 6.70
CA ARG A 34 0.60 4.08 7.18
C ARG A 34 0.02 2.86 6.48
N MET A 35 -1.25 2.89 6.08
CA MET A 35 -1.84 1.83 5.27
C MET A 35 -1.14 1.71 3.91
N VAL A 36 -0.87 2.83 3.25
CA VAL A 36 -0.12 2.86 1.99
C VAL A 36 1.34 2.47 2.20
N ASP A 37 2.00 2.94 3.26
CA ASP A 37 3.38 2.54 3.56
C ASP A 37 3.51 1.04 3.85
N ALA A 38 2.48 0.43 4.45
CA ALA A 38 2.41 -1.02 4.62
C ALA A 38 2.37 -1.75 3.26
N VAL A 39 1.60 -1.23 2.29
CA VAL A 39 1.55 -1.79 0.93
C VAL A 39 2.92 -1.71 0.25
N ASP A 40 3.65 -0.59 0.39
CA ASP A 40 5.01 -0.45 -0.16
C ASP A 40 5.98 -1.48 0.43
N ARG A 41 5.93 -1.67 1.75
CA ARG A 41 6.76 -2.64 2.49
C ARG A 41 6.43 -4.07 2.09
N LEU A 42 5.16 -4.36 1.87
CA LEU A 42 4.71 -5.66 1.37
C LEU A 42 5.27 -5.93 -0.04
N MET A 43 5.32 -4.91 -0.90
CA MET A 43 5.88 -5.02 -2.25
C MET A 43 7.39 -5.26 -2.30
N ALA A 44 8.14 -4.90 -1.27
CA ALA A 44 9.59 -5.06 -1.24
C ALA A 44 10.09 -6.52 -1.17
N GLY A 45 9.21 -7.51 -0.95
CA GLY A 45 9.65 -8.88 -0.67
C GLY A 45 8.95 -10.03 -1.40
N VAL A 46 7.79 -9.84 -2.05
CA VAL A 46 6.92 -11.00 -2.33
C VAL A 46 6.12 -10.98 -3.64
N PHE A 47 6.05 -9.91 -4.42
CA PHE A 47 5.15 -9.90 -5.59
C PHE A 47 5.84 -10.13 -6.94
N ASP A 48 5.35 -11.17 -7.64
CA ASP A 48 5.43 -11.28 -9.09
C ASP A 48 4.08 -10.87 -9.70
N ASP A 49 3.75 -9.59 -9.56
CA ASP A 49 2.49 -9.01 -10.04
C ASP A 49 2.79 -7.69 -10.76
N ASP A 50 2.46 -7.63 -12.05
CA ASP A 50 2.83 -6.50 -12.91
C ASP A 50 2.11 -5.20 -12.50
N PHE A 51 0.85 -5.28 -12.07
CA PHE A 51 0.12 -4.10 -11.58
C PHE A 51 0.80 -3.50 -10.34
N LEU A 52 1.20 -4.35 -9.39
CA LEU A 52 1.89 -3.89 -8.18
C LEU A 52 3.30 -3.37 -8.49
N ARG A 53 4.00 -3.98 -9.45
CA ARG A 53 5.33 -3.56 -9.92
C ARG A 53 5.28 -2.15 -10.53
N ASP A 54 4.30 -1.89 -11.40
CA ASP A 54 4.12 -0.60 -12.06
C ASP A 54 3.63 0.49 -11.11
N LEU A 55 2.91 0.11 -10.06
CA LEU A 55 2.39 1.04 -9.06
C LEU A 55 3.50 1.57 -8.13
N LYS A 56 4.52 0.75 -7.83
CA LYS A 56 5.54 1.03 -6.81
C LYS A 56 6.19 2.42 -6.90
N PRO A 57 6.67 2.90 -8.07
CA PRO A 57 7.30 4.22 -8.15
C PRO A 57 6.36 5.37 -7.79
N THR A 58 5.07 5.23 -8.11
CA THR A 58 4.07 6.25 -7.74
C THR A 58 3.78 6.18 -6.24
N LEU A 59 3.71 4.98 -5.68
CA LEU A 59 3.42 4.79 -4.27
C LEU A 59 4.53 5.35 -3.37
N GLU A 60 5.79 5.16 -3.74
CA GLU A 60 6.95 5.73 -3.03
C GLU A 60 6.97 7.26 -3.02
N ARG A 61 6.63 7.88 -4.16
CA ARG A 61 6.65 9.34 -4.36
C ARG A 61 5.44 10.03 -3.73
N GLU A 62 4.24 9.56 -4.07
CA GLU A 62 3.00 10.25 -3.77
C GLU A 62 2.64 10.15 -2.28
N LYS A 63 3.01 9.06 -1.60
CA LYS A 63 2.80 8.93 -0.15
C LYS A 63 3.50 10.03 0.67
N GLN A 64 4.58 10.62 0.17
CA GLN A 64 5.30 11.70 0.85
C GLN A 64 4.49 13.00 0.91
N LYS A 65 3.47 13.16 0.05
CA LYS A 65 2.60 14.33 0.04
C LYS A 65 1.85 14.53 1.36
N VAL A 66 1.66 13.49 2.17
CA VAL A 66 1.05 13.64 3.51
C VAL A 66 1.75 14.71 4.36
N MET A 67 3.05 14.94 4.11
CA MET A 67 3.88 15.92 4.83
C MET A 67 3.90 17.30 4.17
N SER A 68 3.77 17.39 2.84
CA SER A 68 3.95 18.64 2.08
C SER A 68 2.67 19.23 1.50
N ASP A 69 1.69 18.39 1.15
CA ASP A 69 0.43 18.76 0.50
C ASP A 69 -0.65 17.70 0.79
N ARG A 70 -1.42 17.94 1.86
CA ARG A 70 -2.42 16.99 2.35
C ARG A 70 -3.60 16.82 1.39
N ASP A 71 -3.98 17.87 0.67
CA ASP A 71 -5.10 17.80 -0.27
C ASP A 71 -4.69 17.00 -1.51
N ALA A 72 -3.46 17.20 -2.00
CA ALA A 72 -2.91 16.37 -3.07
C ALA A 72 -2.70 14.91 -2.62
N PHE A 73 -2.39 14.67 -1.34
CA PHE A 73 -2.33 13.31 -0.80
C PHE A 73 -3.71 12.64 -0.81
N VAL A 74 -4.76 13.32 -0.33
CA VAL A 74 -6.13 12.77 -0.36
C VAL A 74 -6.62 12.53 -1.79
N THR A 75 -6.40 13.49 -2.69
CA THR A 75 -6.75 13.34 -4.12
C THR A 75 -6.06 12.11 -4.72
N TRP A 76 -4.79 11.90 -4.38
CA TRP A 76 -4.05 10.73 -4.84
C TRP A 76 -4.59 9.41 -4.23
N LEU A 77 -5.07 9.40 -2.98
CA LEU A 77 -5.72 8.22 -2.41
C LEU A 77 -6.98 7.83 -3.18
N ASP A 78 -7.77 8.80 -3.65
CA ASP A 78 -8.96 8.56 -4.47
C ASP A 78 -8.57 7.92 -5.81
N GLU A 79 -7.54 8.45 -6.47
CA GLU A 79 -7.00 7.90 -7.71
C GLU A 79 -6.44 6.48 -7.51
N LEU A 80 -5.74 6.25 -6.39
CA LEU A 80 -5.18 4.95 -6.03
C LEU A 80 -6.31 3.92 -5.86
N ALA A 81 -7.35 4.26 -5.09
CA ALA A 81 -8.51 3.40 -4.90
C ALA A 81 -9.20 3.06 -6.23
N ALA A 82 -9.38 4.05 -7.12
CA ALA A 82 -9.97 3.83 -8.44
C ALA A 82 -9.13 2.88 -9.33
N LYS A 83 -7.80 2.96 -9.26
CA LYS A 83 -6.89 2.05 -9.97
C LYS A 83 -7.04 0.61 -9.48
N PHE A 84 -7.05 0.40 -8.15
CA PHE A 84 -7.28 -0.94 -7.58
C PHE A 84 -8.65 -1.51 -7.92
N ALA A 85 -9.71 -0.69 -7.89
CA ALA A 85 -11.04 -1.12 -8.28
C ALA A 85 -11.12 -1.55 -9.75
N SER A 86 -10.46 -0.79 -10.64
CA SER A 86 -10.38 -1.11 -12.07
C SER A 86 -9.62 -2.41 -12.32
N GLU A 87 -8.49 -2.59 -11.63
CA GLU A 87 -7.70 -3.82 -11.71
C GLU A 87 -8.43 -5.03 -11.15
N ALA A 88 -9.13 -4.90 -10.03
CA ALA A 88 -9.96 -5.95 -9.46
C ALA A 88 -11.06 -6.38 -10.45
N LYS A 89 -11.75 -5.43 -11.08
CA LYS A 89 -12.75 -5.72 -12.12
C LYS A 89 -12.13 -6.48 -13.30
N ARG A 90 -10.95 -6.05 -13.78
CA ARG A 90 -10.24 -6.71 -14.89
C ARG A 90 -9.90 -8.16 -14.55
N ARG A 91 -9.41 -8.43 -13.33
CA ARG A 91 -9.07 -9.79 -12.87
C ARG A 91 -10.30 -10.67 -12.76
N ASN A 92 -11.39 -10.18 -12.16
CA ASN A 92 -12.63 -10.95 -12.03
C ASN A 92 -13.21 -11.35 -13.40
N LEU A 93 -13.26 -10.43 -14.36
CA LEU A 93 -13.74 -10.74 -15.72
C LEU A 93 -12.85 -11.75 -16.45
N ALA A 94 -11.54 -11.76 -16.17
CA ALA A 94 -10.61 -12.73 -16.74
C ALA A 94 -10.76 -14.13 -16.13
N GLU A 95 -11.23 -14.22 -14.88
CA GLU A 95 -11.52 -15.48 -14.19
C GLU A 95 -12.86 -16.08 -14.63
N GLU A 96 -13.89 -15.25 -14.83
CA GLU A 96 -15.22 -15.69 -15.31
C GLU A 96 -15.22 -16.19 -16.77
N GLY A 97 -14.22 -15.78 -17.56
CA GLY A 97 -14.02 -16.23 -18.94
C GLY A 97 -13.20 -17.52 -19.11
N ARG A 98 -12.77 -18.15 -18.01
CA ARG A 98 -12.05 -19.44 -17.98
C ARG A 98 -12.98 -20.60 -17.65
#